data_AF-A0A2K3JMZ4-F1
#
_entry.id   AF-A0A2K3JMZ4-F1
#
_cell.length_a   1.000
_cell.length_b   1.000
_cell.length_c   1.000
_cell.angle_alpha   90.00
_cell.angle_beta   90.00
_cell.angle_gamma   90.00
#
_symmetry.space_group_name_H-M   'P 1'
#
loop_
_entity.id
_entity.type
_entity.pdbx_description
1 polymer ?
#
loop_
_entity_poly.entity_id
_entity_poly.type
_entity_poly.pdbx_seq_one_letter_code
_entity_poly.pdbx_strand_id
1 'polypeptide(L)'
;MEDMWQGVIIIARKDPQEGYRTLVENQPVYIHPSSALFQRQPDWVIYHELVMTTKEYMREVTVIDPKWLVELAPQFFKVADPTKMSKRKRQERIEPLYDRYHEPNSWRL
;
A
#
# COMPACT_ATOMS: atom_id res chain seq x y z
N MET A 1 18.47 -21.08 10.31
CA MET A 1 19.28 -19.89 9.95
C MET A 1 18.74 -19.24 8.68
N GLU A 2 17.84 -19.91 7.94
CA GLU A 2 17.07 -19.33 6.84
C GLU A 2 15.79 -18.58 7.28
N ASP A 3 15.37 -18.72 8.53
CA ASP A 3 14.12 -18.13 9.06
C ASP A 3 14.23 -16.65 9.48
N MET A 4 15.42 -16.06 9.41
CA MET A 4 15.68 -14.68 9.84
C MET A 4 15.39 -13.63 8.75
N TRP A 5 15.15 -14.08 7.51
CA TRP A 5 14.72 -13.22 6.40
C TRP A 5 13.20 -13.12 6.26
N GLN A 6 12.43 -13.89 7.04
CA GLN A 6 10.96 -13.84 7.01
C GLN A 6 10.37 -12.66 7.82
N GLY A 7 11.19 -11.91 8.56
CA GLY A 7 10.70 -10.94 9.56
C GLY A 7 10.61 -9.47 9.14
N VAL A 8 11.18 -9.03 8.01
CA VAL A 8 11.33 -7.58 7.76
C VAL A 8 11.18 -7.24 6.27
N ILE A 9 10.08 -7.66 5.64
CA ILE A 9 9.68 -7.03 4.37
C ILE A 9 9.00 -5.70 4.71
N ILE A 10 9.84 -4.70 4.90
CA ILE A 10 9.52 -3.30 5.20
C ILE A 10 9.09 -2.54 3.96
N ILE A 11 8.14 -3.11 3.22
CA ILE A 11 7.60 -2.51 2.01
C ILE A 11 6.16 -2.07 2.29
N ALA A 12 5.87 -0.83 1.92
CA ALA A 12 4.52 -0.32 1.94
C ALA A 12 4.12 0.17 0.55
N ARG A 13 2.85 -0.06 0.22
CA ARG A 13 2.23 0.40 -1.02
C ARG A 13 1.16 1.43 -0.67
N LYS A 14 1.06 2.47 -1.49
CA LYS A 14 0.02 3.48 -1.37
C LYS A 14 -1.37 2.86 -1.52
N ASP A 15 -2.24 3.19 -0.57
CA ASP A 15 -3.65 2.84 -0.56
C ASP A 15 -4.47 4.05 -1.00
N PRO A 16 -5.47 3.90 -1.89
CA PRO A 16 -6.29 5.01 -2.38
C PRO A 16 -7.11 5.73 -1.31
N GLN A 17 -7.39 5.07 -0.17
CA GLN A 17 -8.26 5.60 0.88
C GLN A 17 -7.49 5.98 2.15
N GLU A 18 -6.53 5.15 2.57
CA GLU A 18 -5.97 5.22 3.93
C GLU A 18 -4.47 5.57 4.01
N GLY A 19 -3.85 6.04 2.93
CA GLY A 19 -2.43 6.41 2.92
C GLY A 19 -1.55 5.29 2.39
N TYR A 20 -0.97 4.44 3.24
CA TYR A 20 -0.17 3.30 2.84
C TYR A 20 -0.55 2.04 3.61
N ARG A 21 -0.25 0.88 3.03
CA ARG A 21 -0.41 -0.43 3.67
C ARG A 21 0.83 -1.28 3.52
N THR A 22 1.20 -1.99 4.58
CA THR A 22 2.30 -2.95 4.57
C THR A 22 1.96 -4.15 3.68
N LEU A 23 2.94 -4.71 2.98
CA LEU A 23 2.68 -5.85 2.08
C LEU A 23 2.40 -7.16 2.82
N VAL A 24 2.97 -7.34 4.02
CA VAL A 24 2.85 -8.59 4.78
C VAL A 24 1.56 -8.61 5.60
N GLU A 25 1.33 -7.59 6.40
CA GLU A 25 0.24 -7.56 7.38
C GLU A 25 -0.97 -6.74 6.92
N ASN A 26 -0.86 -6.05 5.77
CA ASN A 26 -1.90 -5.16 5.25
C ASN A 26 -2.31 -4.07 6.27
N GLN A 27 -1.35 -3.68 7.11
CA GLN A 27 -1.53 -2.74 8.21
C GLN A 27 -1.43 -1.29 7.71
N PRO A 28 -2.35 -0.39 8.12
CA PRO A 28 -2.32 1.00 7.69
C PRO A 28 -1.16 1.75 8.33
N VAL A 29 -0.27 2.28 7.48
CA VAL A 29 0.93 3.02 7.89
C VAL A 29 1.02 4.34 7.12
N TYR A 30 1.77 5.29 7.67
CA TYR A 30 1.86 6.65 7.13
C TYR A 30 3.31 7.10 7.00
N ILE A 31 3.63 7.92 6.01
CA ILE A 31 4.96 8.56 5.95
C ILE A 31 5.04 9.59 7.08
N HIS A 32 6.10 9.53 7.90
CA HIS A 32 6.31 10.50 8.96
C HIS A 32 6.41 11.94 8.39
N PRO A 33 5.80 12.97 9.02
CA PRO A 33 5.80 14.35 8.50
C PRO A 33 7.19 14.96 8.30
N SER A 34 8.19 14.50 9.06
CA SER A 34 9.59 14.96 8.90
C SER A 34 10.32 14.32 7.71
N SER A 35 9.73 13.33 7.04
CA SER A 35 10.34 12.67 5.89
C SER A 35 10.30 13.58 4.67
N ALA A 36 11.39 13.59 3.89
CA ALA A 36 11.46 14.30 2.62
C ALA A 36 10.39 13.83 1.60
N LEU A 37 9.83 12.63 1.77
CA LEU A 37 8.82 12.06 0.88
C LEU A 37 7.37 12.39 1.29
N PHE A 38 7.16 13.11 2.40
CA PHE A 38 5.82 13.40 2.92
C PHE A 38 4.92 14.10 1.90
N GLN A 39 5.47 15.03 1.11
CA GLN A 39 4.70 15.76 0.08
C GLN A 39 4.58 15.01 -1.26
N ARG A 40 5.58 14.20 -1.62
CA ARG A 40 5.61 13.51 -2.93
C ARG A 40 4.66 12.31 -2.99
N GLN A 41 4.45 11.65 -1.86
CA GLN A 41 3.55 10.50 -1.71
C GLN A 41 3.62 9.46 -2.87
N PRO A 42 4.80 8.86 -3.11
CA PRO A 42 5.01 7.88 -4.17
C PRO A 42 4.25 6.57 -3.94
N ASP A 43 3.99 5.79 -4.99
CA ASP A 43 3.14 4.59 -4.88
C ASP A 43 3.77 3.43 -4.10
N TRP A 44 5.10 3.30 -4.14
CA TRP A 44 5.84 2.20 -3.53
C TRP A 44 7.03 2.73 -2.73
N VAL A 45 7.14 2.29 -1.50
CA VAL A 45 8.21 2.71 -0.59
C VAL A 45 8.75 1.54 0.24
N ILE A 46 10.01 1.66 0.59
CA ILE A 46 10.66 0.91 1.68
C ILE A 46 10.88 1.85 2.85
N TYR A 47 10.80 1.37 4.08
CA TYR A 47 11.04 2.14 5.30
C TYR A 47 11.97 1.39 6.24
N HIS A 48 12.75 2.05 7.10
CA HIS A 48 13.63 1.33 8.04
C HIS A 48 12.90 0.83 9.28
N GLU A 49 12.04 1.68 9.85
CA GLU A 49 11.35 1.40 11.11
C GLU A 49 9.93 1.98 11.11
N LEU A 50 9.09 1.42 11.98
CA LEU A 50 7.78 1.96 12.33
C LEU A 50 7.84 2.56 13.73
N VAL A 51 7.36 3.80 13.85
CA VAL A 51 7.21 4.46 15.14
C VAL A 51 5.72 4.62 15.42
N MET A 52 5.26 3.93 16.47
CA MET A 52 3.89 4.06 16.98
C MET A 52 3.76 5.37 17.78
N THR A 53 2.82 6.21 17.38
CA THR A 53 2.42 7.42 18.13
C THR A 53 0.90 7.49 18.21
N THR A 54 0.26 8.44 17.52
CA THR A 54 -1.20 8.47 17.27
C THR A 54 -1.58 7.57 16.10
N LYS A 55 -0.68 7.47 15.12
CA LYS A 55 -0.72 6.54 14.00
C LYS A 55 0.67 5.91 13.88
N GLU A 56 0.77 4.82 13.13
CA GLU A 56 2.05 4.24 12.81
C GLU A 56 2.71 5.01 11.68
N TYR A 57 3.90 5.53 11.96
CA TYR A 57 4.67 6.31 11.02
C TYR A 57 5.94 5.59 10.60
N MET A 58 6.14 5.50 9.29
CA MET A 58 7.36 5.03 8.65
C MET A 58 8.45 6.09 8.72
N ARG A 59 9.65 5.68 9.16
CA ARG A 59 10.87 6.50 9.12
C ARG A 59 11.90 5.95 8.14
N GLU A 60 12.78 6.83 7.68
CA GLU A 60 13.83 6.53 6.69
C GLU A 60 13.24 5.91 5.40
N VAL A 61 12.24 6.61 4.86
CA VAL A 61 11.45 6.15 3.72
C VAL A 61 12.20 6.39 2.40
N THR A 62 12.28 5.38 1.54
CA THR A 62 12.89 5.43 0.22
C THR A 62 11.93 4.94 -0.85
N VAL A 63 11.91 5.60 -2.01
CA VAL A 63 11.09 5.20 -3.17
C VAL A 63 11.73 4.02 -3.88
N ILE A 64 10.90 3.05 -4.29
CA ILE A 64 11.37 1.88 -5.04
C ILE A 64 10.54 1.63 -6.30
N ASP A 65 11.16 0.98 -7.29
CA ASP A 65 10.41 0.36 -8.40
C ASP A 65 10.00 -1.06 -7.97
N PRO A 66 8.70 -1.43 -8.03
CA PRO A 66 8.24 -2.77 -7.70
C PRO A 66 8.89 -3.89 -8.53
N LYS A 67 9.47 -3.60 -9.71
CA LYS A 67 10.20 -4.59 -10.52
C LYS A 67 11.40 -5.18 -9.78
N TRP A 68 12.09 -4.37 -8.98
CA TRP A 68 13.26 -4.82 -8.20
C TRP A 68 12.89 -5.90 -7.18
N LEU A 69 11.66 -5.89 -6.67
CA LEU A 69 11.19 -6.89 -5.71
C LEU A 69 11.12 -8.29 -6.30
N VAL A 70 10.71 -8.38 -7.57
CA VAL A 70 10.64 -9.65 -8.30
C VAL A 70 12.04 -10.18 -8.59
N GLU A 71 12.99 -9.30 -8.88
CA GLU A 71 14.39 -9.65 -9.16
C GLU A 71 15.15 -10.05 -7.89
N LEU A 72 15.00 -9.29 -6.81
CA LEU A 72 15.73 -9.48 -5.55
C LEU A 72 15.13 -10.59 -4.66
N ALA A 73 13.81 -10.78 -4.73
CA ALA A 73 13.10 -11.74 -3.89
C ALA A 73 12.06 -12.54 -4.70
N PRO A 74 12.49 -13.34 -5.69
CA PRO A 74 11.59 -14.12 -6.56
C PRO A 74 10.79 -15.20 -5.81
N GLN A 75 11.26 -15.59 -4.61
CA GLN A 75 10.54 -16.52 -3.73
C GLN A 75 9.29 -15.88 -3.09
N PHE A 76 9.29 -14.56 -2.90
CA PHE A 76 8.23 -13.83 -2.21
C PHE A 76 7.31 -13.07 -3.18
N PHE A 77 7.86 -12.55 -4.28
CA PHE A 77 7.12 -11.72 -5.24
C PHE A 77 6.99 -12.38 -6.60
N LYS A 78 5.80 -12.25 -7.20
CA LYS A 78 5.51 -12.71 -8.56
C LYS A 78 4.80 -11.61 -9.33
N VAL A 79 5.14 -11.48 -10.61
CA VAL A 79 4.39 -10.62 -11.53
C VAL A 79 2.99 -11.19 -11.69
N ALA A 80 1.97 -10.36 -11.47
CA ALA A 80 0.59 -10.76 -11.69
C ALA A 80 0.32 -10.96 -13.20
N ASP A 81 -0.35 -12.05 -13.55
CA ASP A 81 -0.81 -12.30 -14.93
C ASP A 81 -1.71 -11.13 -15.39
N PRO A 82 -1.36 -10.39 -16.45
CA PRO A 82 -2.14 -9.23 -16.91
C PRO A 82 -3.53 -9.63 -17.42
N THR A 83 -3.69 -10.89 -17.85
CA THR A 83 -4.98 -11.44 -18.33
C THR A 83 -5.91 -11.83 -17.19
N LYS A 84 -5.40 -11.96 -15.95
CA LYS A 84 -6.21 -12.38 -14.78
C LYS A 84 -6.41 -11.19 -13.84
N MET A 85 -7.65 -10.73 -13.77
CA MET A 85 -8.07 -9.75 -12.75
C MET A 85 -7.81 -10.32 -11.35
N SER A 86 -6.96 -9.63 -10.57
CA SER A 86 -6.73 -9.97 -9.16
C SER A 86 -8.04 -9.98 -8.37
N LYS A 87 -8.16 -10.87 -7.38
CA LYS A 87 -9.30 -10.92 -6.46
C LYS A 87 -9.61 -9.54 -5.88
N ARG A 88 -8.57 -8.75 -5.54
CA ARG A 88 -8.72 -7.38 -5.06
C ARG A 88 -9.39 -6.47 -6.09
N LYS A 89 -8.91 -6.50 -7.34
CA LYS A 89 -9.44 -5.68 -8.43
C LYS A 89 -10.88 -6.06 -8.80
N ARG A 90 -11.27 -7.33 -8.61
CA ARG A 90 -12.66 -7.78 -8.76
C ARG A 90 -13.57 -7.28 -7.62
N GLN A 91 -13.01 -7.02 -6.44
CA GLN A 91 -13.75 -6.60 -5.25
C GLN A 91 -13.85 -5.07 -5.11
N GLU A 92 -13.08 -4.30 -5.89
CA GLU A 92 -13.18 -2.84 -5.99
C GLU A 92 -14.58 -2.47 -6.53
N ARG A 93 -15.49 -2.07 -5.63
CA ARG A 93 -16.84 -1.59 -5.96
C ARG A 93 -16.74 -0.10 -6.27
N ILE A 94 -17.20 0.31 -7.44
CA ILE A 94 -17.29 1.72 -7.80
C ILE A 94 -18.52 2.28 -7.07
N GLU A 95 -18.29 3.17 -6.10
CA GLU A 95 -19.35 3.99 -5.54
C GLU A 95 -19.46 5.28 -6.35
N PRO A 96 -20.68 5.76 -6.66
CA PRO A 96 -20.83 7.03 -7.34
C PRO A 96 -20.28 8.16 -6.47
N LEU A 97 -19.70 9.17 -7.12
CA LEU A 97 -19.27 10.39 -6.46
C LEU A 97 -20.47 11.00 -5.72
N TYR A 98 -20.26 11.41 -4.46
CA TYR A 98 -21.31 12.02 -3.64
C TYR A 98 -21.94 13.21 -4.35
N ASP A 99 -23.24 13.13 -4.61
CA ASP A 99 -24.05 14.22 -5.14
C ASP A 99 -24.91 14.79 -4.02
N ARG A 100 -24.77 16.09 -3.74
CA ARG A 100 -25.54 16.80 -2.71
C ARG A 100 -27.04 16.87 -3.05
N TYR A 101 -27.39 16.76 -4.33
CA TYR A 101 -28.76 16.97 -4.82
C TYR A 101 -29.56 15.69 -5.00
N HIS A 102 -28.94 14.52 -4.84
CA HIS A 102 -29.61 13.23 -4.97
C HIS A 102 -29.58 12.46 -3.64
N GLU A 103 -30.68 11.81 -3.31
CA GLU A 103 -30.76 10.95 -2.14
C GLU A 103 -29.75 9.78 -2.26
N PRO A 104 -29.05 9.43 -1.17
CA PRO A 104 -28.12 8.31 -1.16
C PRO A 104 -28.84 7.03 -1.63
N ASN A 105 -28.27 6.36 -2.63
CA ASN A 105 -28.80 5.14 -3.26
C ASN A 105 -29.98 5.29 -4.22
N SER A 106 -30.42 6.49 -4.59
CA SER A 106 -31.49 6.67 -5.61
C SER A 106 -31.11 6.22 -7.03
N TRP A 107 -29.86 5.80 -7.25
CA TRP A 107 -29.40 5.14 -8.46
C TRP A 107 -29.64 3.63 -8.47
N ARG A 108 -29.97 3.04 -7.32
CA ARG A 108 -30.31 1.61 -7.20
C ARG A 108 -31.81 1.48 -7.41
N LEU A 109 -32.20 0.76 -8.46
CA LEU A 109 -33.59 0.37 -8.75
C LEU A 109 -34.17 -0.52 -7.66
#